data_AF-A0AAU9MV15-F1
#
_entry.id   AF-A0AAU9MV15-F1
#
_cell.length_a   1.000
_cell.length_b   1.000
_cell.length_c   1.000
_cell.angle_alpha   90.00
_cell.angle_beta   90.00
_cell.angle_gamma   90.00
#
_symmetry.space_group_name_H-M   'P 1'
#
loop_
_entity.id
_entity.type
_entity.pdbx_description
1 polymer ?
#
loop_
_entity_poly.entity_id
_entity_poly.type
_entity_poly.pdbx_seq_one_letter_code
_entity_poly.pdbx_strand_id
1 'polypeptide(L)'
;MLEQDFYIDVGIASIIQPIPDTSILPTSWFRFLPKTQILELGETPPYCPDFIGVITKIKDCIKKDGEPFVLLVLADRKMYQMP
;
A
#
# COMPACT_ATOMS: atom_id res chain seq x y z
N MET A 1 8.96 5.32 6.62
CA MET A 1 7.85 6.24 6.97
C MET A 1 7.71 7.26 5.86
N LEU A 2 6.51 7.79 5.59
CA LEU A 2 6.41 9.04 4.81
C LEU A 2 7.27 10.07 5.54
N GLU A 3 8.30 10.58 4.89
CA GLU A 3 8.99 11.79 5.36
C GLU A 3 7.96 12.91 5.20
N GLN A 4 7.16 13.13 6.24
CA GLN A 4 6.40 14.36 6.38
C GLN A 4 7.37 15.41 6.92
N ASP A 5 7.51 16.50 6.18
CA ASP A 5 8.43 17.59 6.51
C ASP A 5 8.06 18.30 7.83
N PHE A 6 6.84 18.08 8.33
CA PHE A 6 6.37 18.62 9.60
C PHE A 6 5.32 17.72 10.24
N TYR A 7 5.24 17.82 11.56
CA TYR A 7 4.23 17.17 12.39
C TYR A 7 3.39 18.23 13.10
N ILE A 8 2.12 17.93 13.36
CA ILE A 8 1.22 18.79 14.12
C ILE A 8 1.02 18.18 15.51
N ASP A 9 1.49 18.88 16.54
CA ASP A 9 1.24 18.51 17.93
C ASP A 9 -0.09 19.07 18.41
N VAL A 10 -0.97 18.17 18.86
CA VAL A 10 -2.28 18.52 19.41
C VAL A 10 -2.13 18.75 20.92
N GLY A 11 -2.05 20.02 21.32
CA GLY A 11 -1.93 20.44 22.72
C GLY A 11 -3.28 20.65 23.42
N ILE A 12 -3.23 21.01 24.71
CA ILE A 12 -4.41 21.23 25.58
C ILE A 12 -5.41 22.30 25.09
N ALA A 13 -4.96 23.24 24.26
CA ALA A 13 -5.80 24.28 23.69
C ALA A 13 -6.42 23.89 22.33
N SER A 14 -6.10 22.70 21.82
CA SER A 14 -6.59 22.24 20.53
C SER A 14 -8.03 21.77 20.64
N ILE A 15 -8.81 22.02 19.60
CA ILE A 15 -10.22 21.63 19.53
C ILE A 15 -10.39 20.69 18.34
N ILE A 16 -10.96 19.50 18.59
CA ILE A 16 -11.32 18.53 17.56
C ILE A 16 -12.85 18.58 17.42
N GLN A 17 -13.34 18.92 16.24
CA GLN A 17 -14.77 19.02 15.95
C GLN A 17 -15.13 18.20 14.71
N PRO A 18 -16.32 17.56 14.70
CA PRO A 18 -16.84 16.91 13.51
C PRO A 18 -17.17 17.95 12.45
N ILE A 19 -16.88 17.62 11.19
CA ILE A 19 -17.30 18.43 10.04
C ILE A 19 -18.48 17.74 9.33
N PRO A 20 -19.43 18.51 8.77
CA PRO A 20 -20.47 17.95 7.92
C PRO A 20 -19.85 17.50 6.59
N ASP A 21 -20.40 16.43 6.00
CA ASP A 21 -20.04 15.90 4.69
C ASP A 21 -18.54 15.61 4.48
N THR A 22 -18.15 14.37 4.78
CA THR A 22 -16.79 13.87 4.55
C THR A 22 -16.63 13.12 3.23
N SER A 23 -17.63 13.15 2.35
CA SER A 23 -17.63 12.35 1.11
C SER A 23 -16.49 12.71 0.14
N ILE A 24 -15.99 13.94 0.23
CA ILE A 24 -14.86 14.43 -0.57
C ILE A 24 -13.49 14.15 0.06
N LEU A 25 -13.44 13.72 1.32
CA LEU A 25 -12.18 13.44 1.99
C LEU A 25 -11.64 12.07 1.55
N PRO A 26 -10.35 11.95 1.24
CA PRO A 26 -9.75 10.66 0.97
C PRO A 26 -9.77 9.79 2.24
N THR A 27 -10.31 8.59 2.14
CA THR A 27 -10.38 7.62 3.25
C THR A 27 -9.05 6.93 3.51
N SER A 28 -8.17 6.91 2.52
CA SER A 28 -6.86 6.27 2.58
C SER A 28 -5.90 6.96 1.63
N TRP A 29 -4.65 7.10 2.07
CA TRP A 29 -3.57 7.65 1.27
C TRP A 29 -2.68 6.50 0.84
N PHE A 30 -2.39 6.39 -0.45
CA PHE A 30 -1.53 5.36 -1.00
C PHE A 30 -0.36 6.01 -1.75
N ARG A 31 0.84 5.50 -1.54
CA ARG A 31 2.03 5.83 -2.34
C ARG A 31 2.38 4.64 -3.21
N PHE A 32 1.64 4.48 -4.31
CA PHE A 32 1.87 3.37 -5.23
C PHE A 32 3.25 3.44 -5.86
N LEU A 33 4.04 2.38 -5.69
CA LEU A 33 5.29 2.20 -6.39
C LEU A 33 5.10 1.27 -7.60
N PRO A 34 5.74 1.55 -8.75
CA PRO A 34 5.80 0.60 -9.84
C PRO A 34 6.61 -0.64 -9.43
N LYS A 35 6.32 -1.78 -10.06
CA LYS A 35 6.99 -3.06 -9.75
C LYS A 35 8.53 -2.97 -9.74
N THR A 36 9.12 -2.20 -10.65
CA THR A 36 10.58 -2.05 -10.74
C THR A 36 11.17 -1.41 -9.50
N GLN A 37 10.52 -0.39 -8.94
CA GLN A 37 10.99 0.28 -7.73
C GLN A 37 10.79 -0.59 -6.48
N ILE A 38 9.77 -1.45 -6.45
CA ILE A 38 9.59 -2.40 -5.35
C ILE A 38 10.76 -3.38 -5.28
N LEU A 39 11.25 -3.85 -6.43
CA LEU A 39 12.40 -4.76 -6.48
C LEU A 39 13.69 -4.08 -5.98
N GLU A 40 13.83 -2.77 -6.22
CA GLU A 40 14.97 -1.97 -5.75
C GLU A 40 14.99 -1.77 -4.23
N LEU A 41 13.86 -1.94 -3.53
CA LEU A 41 13.78 -1.79 -2.07
C LEU A 41 14.44 -2.94 -1.28
N GLY A 42 14.70 -4.08 -1.93
CA GLY A 42 15.33 -5.25 -1.30
C GLY A 42 14.45 -5.95 -0.24
N GLU A 43 15.07 -6.80 0.58
CA GLU A 43 14.37 -7.63 1.58
C GLU A 43 13.97 -6.87 2.85
N THR A 44 14.68 -5.77 3.16
CA THR A 44 14.45 -4.94 4.36
C THR A 44 14.23 -3.48 3.99
N PRO A 45 13.05 -3.14 3.44
CA PRO A 45 12.77 -1.79 2.99
C PRO A 45 12.64 -0.82 4.19
N PRO A 46 13.04 0.46 4.06
CA PRO A 46 12.88 1.46 5.11
C PRO A 46 11.41 1.88 5.37
N TYR A 47 10.48 1.38 4.54
CA TYR A 47 9.03 1.56 4.68
C TYR A 47 8.28 0.44 3.95
N CYS A 48 7.01 0.24 4.31
CA CYS A 48 6.13 -0.67 3.58
C CYS A 48 5.64 0.03 2.30
N PRO A 49 5.96 -0.49 1.10
CA PRO A 49 5.48 0.12 -0.14
C PRO A 49 4.01 -0.21 -0.39
N ASP A 50 3.25 0.74 -0.94
CA ASP A 50 1.94 0.45 -1.49
C ASP A 50 2.09 0.00 -2.94
N PHE A 51 1.31 -1.01 -3.34
CA PHE A 51 1.29 -1.52 -4.71
C PHE A 51 -0.14 -1.67 -5.22
N ILE A 52 -0.35 -1.33 -6.49
CA ILE A 52 -1.61 -1.54 -7.19
C ILE A 52 -1.34 -2.28 -8.50
N GLY A 53 -2.16 -3.29 -8.79
CA GLY A 53 -2.06 -4.07 -10.00
C GLY A 53 -3.33 -4.87 -10.26
N VAL A 54 -3.43 -5.40 -11.48
CA VAL A 54 -4.53 -6.29 -11.88
C VAL A 54 -4.20 -7.70 -11.39
N ILE A 55 -5.14 -8.33 -10.69
CA ILE A 55 -5.01 -9.73 -10.29
C ILE A 55 -5.01 -10.61 -11.54
N THR A 56 -3.93 -11.34 -11.77
CA THR A 56 -3.81 -12.30 -12.88
C THR A 56 -3.96 -13.74 -12.44
N LYS A 57 -3.67 -14.04 -11.16
CA LYS A 57 -3.82 -15.37 -10.60
C LYS A 57 -4.08 -15.31 -9.09
N ILE A 58 -4.92 -16.23 -8.63
CA ILE A 58 -5.16 -16.52 -7.22
C ILE A 58 -4.93 -18.03 -7.02
N LYS A 59 -4.26 -18.40 -5.93
CA LYS A 59 -4.02 -19.81 -5.61
C LYS A 59 -4.02 -20.02 -4.10
N ASP A 60 -4.84 -20.94 -3.62
CA ASP A 60 -4.78 -21.43 -2.25
C ASP A 60 -3.57 -22.37 -2.09
N CYS A 61 -2.81 -22.15 -1.03
CA CYS A 61 -1.56 -22.85 -0.76
C CYS A 61 -1.51 -23.26 0.72
N ILE A 62 -0.63 -24.22 1.02
CA ILE A 62 -0.36 -24.68 2.39
C ILE A 62 1.17 -24.60 2.58
N LYS A 63 1.61 -23.95 3.66
CA LYS A 63 3.03 -23.89 4.05
C LYS A 63 3.52 -25.28 4.47
N LYS A 64 4.84 -25.45 4.60
CA LYS A 64 5.43 -26.74 5.01
C LYS A 64 5.02 -27.18 6.43
N ASP A 65 4.68 -26.23 7.30
CA ASP A 65 4.19 -26.44 8.65
C ASP A 65 2.66 -26.66 8.72
N GLY A 66 1.96 -26.64 7.58
CA GLY A 66 0.52 -26.87 7.49
C GLY A 66 -0.35 -25.60 7.53
N GLU A 67 0.24 -24.41 7.69
CA GLU A 67 -0.54 -23.16 7.74
C GLU A 67 -1.07 -22.79 6.33
N PRO A 68 -2.38 -22.53 6.17
CA PRO A 68 -2.94 -22.12 4.87
C PRO A 68 -2.56 -20.67 4.54
N PHE A 69 -2.32 -20.39 3.26
CA PHE A 69 -2.12 -19.03 2.75
C PHE A 69 -2.62 -18.89 1.31
N VAL A 70 -2.89 -17.66 0.88
CA VAL A 70 -3.31 -17.36 -0.50
C VAL A 70 -2.17 -16.67 -1.24
N LEU A 71 -1.79 -17.20 -2.40
CA LEU A 71 -0.88 -16.55 -3.33
C LEU A 71 -1.67 -15.72 -4.33
N LEU A 72 -1.46 -14.40 -4.30
CA LEU A 72 -1.96 -13.46 -5.28
C LEU A 72 -0.85 -13.05 -6.23
N VAL A 73 -1.07 -13.20 -7.53
CA VAL A 73 -0.16 -12.71 -8.57
C VAL A 73 -0.80 -11.49 -9.22
N LEU A 74 -0.08 -10.38 -9.21
CA LEU A 74 -0.53 -9.10 -9.72
C LEU A 74 0.32 -8.67 -10.93
N ALA A 75 -0.30 -8.02 -11.91
CA ALA A 75 0.36 -7.38 -13.05
C ALA A 75 0.17 -5.86 -13.02
N ASP A 76 1.23 -5.13 -13.33
CA ASP A 76 1.22 -3.68 -13.54
C ASP A 76 1.03 -3.38 -15.05
N ARG A 77 0.55 -2.18 -15.41
CA ARG A 77 0.23 -1.75 -16.79
C ARG A 77 1.34 -2.02 -17.81
N LYS A 78 2.61 -2.02 -17.38
CA LYS A 78 3.76 -2.31 -18.27
C LYS A 78 3.83 -3.76 -18.77
N MET A 79 3.10 -4.72 -18.19
CA MET A 79 3.04 -6.09 -18.74
C MET A 79 2.16 -6.21 -19.99
N TYR A 80 1.34 -5.20 -20.31
CA TYR A 80 0.53 -5.20 -21.54
C TYR A 80 1.26 -4.58 -22.75
N GLN A 81 2.58 -4.32 -22.66
CA GLN A 81 3.42 -3.79 -23.74
C GLN A 81 4.58 -4.72 -24.13
N MET A 82 4.33 -6.03 -24.18
CA MET A 82 5.22 -6.94 -24.92
C MET A 82 4.49 -7.39 -26.20
N PRO A 83 4.98 -7.01 -27.41
CA PRO A 83 4.65 -7.73 -28.64
C PRO A 83 5.24 -9.15 -28.64
#